data_AF-A0A3D5F4J6-F1
#
_entry.id   AF-A0A3D5F4J6-F1
#
_cell.length_a   1.000
_cell.length_b   1.000
_cell.length_c   1.000
_cell.angle_alpha   90.00
_cell.angle_beta   90.00
_cell.angle_gamma   90.00
#
_symmetry.space_group_name_H-M   'P 1'
#
loop_
_entity.id
_entity.type
_entity.pdbx_description
1 polymer ?
#
loop_
_entity_poly.entity_id
_entity_poly.type
_entity_poly.pdbx_seq_one_letter_code
_entity_poly.pdbx_strand_id
1 'polypeptide(L)'
;MLYYPRVQLACELADALQGKTLFSDAPNGLFLAAPRRTGKSTFLQADLKPELERRRVVVVYVDLWSDLQRDPASLMVEAVGRSLHQHLGLVAKGARSAGLDSITVGGI
;
A
#
# COMPACT_ATOMS: atom_id res chain seq x y z
N MET A 1 6.16 9.74 22.95
CA MET A 1 6.46 10.30 21.61
C MET A 1 5.24 11.09 21.18
N LEU A 2 5.37 12.39 20.89
CA LEU A 2 4.24 13.22 20.45
C LEU A 2 3.97 12.95 18.97
N TYR A 3 2.78 12.43 18.66
CA TYR A 3 2.31 12.21 17.30
C TYR A 3 1.13 13.15 17.04
N TYR A 4 1.15 13.83 15.90
CA TYR A 4 0.07 14.70 15.44
C TYR A 4 -0.56 14.07 14.20
N PRO A 5 -1.81 13.57 14.29
CA PRO A 5 -2.48 12.92 13.17
C PRO A 5 -2.85 13.93 12.10
N ARG A 6 -2.62 13.57 10.83
CA ARG A 6 -2.88 14.39 9.65
C ARG A 6 -4.02 13.81 8.83
N VAL A 7 -5.14 13.54 9.51
CA VAL A 7 -6.31 12.83 8.94
C VAL A 7 -6.85 13.51 7.68
N GLN A 8 -7.00 14.83 7.70
CA GLN A 8 -7.52 15.58 6.55
C GLN A 8 -6.63 15.39 5.31
N LEU A 9 -5.31 15.54 5.47
CA LEU A 9 -4.35 15.35 4.37
C LEU A 9 -4.37 13.91 3.85
N ALA A 10 -4.51 12.91 4.73
CA ALA A 10 -4.63 11.51 4.32
C ALA A 10 -5.91 11.26 3.48
N CYS A 11 -7.05 11.83 3.90
CA CYS A 11 -8.30 11.73 3.15
C CYS A 11 -8.19 12.35 1.75
N GLU A 12 -7.67 13.58 1.67
CA GLU A 12 -7.50 14.32 0.42
C GLU A 12 -6.57 13.57 -0.56
N LEU A 13 -5.43 13.09 -0.07
CA LEU A 13 -4.49 12.32 -0.89
C LEU A 13 -5.06 10.97 -1.31
N ALA A 14 -5.82 10.29 -0.44
CA ALA A 14 -6.48 9.05 -0.80
C ALA A 14 -7.56 9.26 -1.86
N ASP A 15 -8.29 10.39 -1.84
CA ASP A 15 -9.23 10.75 -2.91
C ASP A 15 -8.50 11.00 -4.24
N ALA A 16 -7.40 11.75 -4.21
CA ALA A 16 -6.58 12.02 -5.38
C ALA A 16 -6.02 10.73 -6.00
N LEU A 17 -5.43 9.84 -5.19
CA LEU A 17 -4.88 8.55 -5.64
C LEU A 17 -5.92 7.62 -6.27
N GLN A 18 -7.20 7.75 -5.88
CA GLN A 18 -8.30 6.97 -6.45
C GLN A 18 -8.99 7.67 -7.64
N GLY A 19 -8.44 8.79 -8.12
CA GLY A 19 -8.99 9.54 -9.25
C GLY A 19 -10.31 10.25 -8.95
N LYS A 20 -10.62 10.46 -7.67
CA LYS A 20 -11.86 11.15 -7.24
C LYS A 20 -11.71 12.67 -7.27
N THR A 21 -10.48 13.17 -7.32
CA THR A 21 -10.17 14.60 -7.43
C THR A 21 -10.11 15.00 -8.91
N LEU A 22 -10.98 15.92 -9.33
CA LEU A 22 -11.01 16.43 -10.70
C LEU A 22 -9.65 17.05 -11.07
N PHE A 23 -9.20 16.78 -12.30
CA PHE A 23 -7.93 17.28 -12.86
C PHE A 23 -6.68 16.88 -12.08
N SER A 24 -6.76 15.86 -11.23
CA SER A 24 -5.59 15.31 -10.52
C SER A 24 -4.89 14.24 -11.34
N ASP A 25 -3.57 14.33 -11.43
CA ASP A 25 -2.70 13.29 -12.03
C ASP A 25 -2.19 12.27 -10.99
N ALA A 26 -2.62 12.39 -9.73
CA ALA A 26 -2.22 11.50 -8.64
C ALA A 26 -2.49 10.00 -8.88
N PRO A 27 -3.49 9.57 -9.67
CA PRO A 27 -3.64 8.15 -10.02
C PRO A 27 -2.42 7.56 -10.74
N ASN A 28 -1.63 8.38 -11.45
CA ASN A 28 -0.40 7.97 -12.13
C ASN A 28 0.82 7.97 -11.20
N GLY A 29 0.74 8.66 -10.06
CA GLY A 29 1.79 8.70 -9.06
C GLY A 29 1.71 9.95 -8.18
N LEU A 30 2.17 9.81 -6.93
CA LEU A 30 2.23 10.90 -5.97
C LEU A 30 3.64 11.01 -5.38
N PHE A 31 4.23 12.19 -5.45
CA PHE A 31 5.52 12.48 -4.83
C PHE A 31 5.36 13.40 -3.60
N LEU A 32 5.88 12.97 -2.45
CA LEU A 32 5.86 13.76 -1.22
C LEU A 32 7.20 14.46 -1.01
N ALA A 33 7.28 15.74 -1.39
CA ALA A 33 8.45 16.58 -1.21
C ALA A 33 8.37 17.39 0.09
N ALA A 34 9.35 17.20 0.99
CA ALA A 34 9.53 18.04 2.19
C ALA A 34 10.97 17.85 2.73
N PRO A 35 11.51 18.78 3.53
CA PRO A 35 12.80 18.62 4.22
C PRO A 35 12.90 17.31 5.02
N ARG A 36 14.13 16.90 5.36
CA ARG A 36 14.35 15.71 6.21
C ARG A 36 13.67 15.88 7.57
N ARG A 37 13.27 14.76 8.18
CA ARG A 37 12.68 14.70 9.54
C ARG A 37 11.39 15.51 9.74
N THR A 38 10.62 15.72 8.67
CA THR A 38 9.29 16.37 8.69
C THR A 38 8.12 15.39 8.89
N GLY A 39 8.43 14.11 9.17
CA GLY A 39 7.41 13.07 9.43
C GLY A 39 6.76 12.47 8.19
N LYS A 40 7.39 12.52 7.00
CA LYS A 40 6.85 11.90 5.78
C LYS A 40 6.58 10.39 5.93
N SER A 41 7.58 9.63 6.38
CA SER A 41 7.41 8.18 6.59
C SER A 41 6.39 7.88 7.68
N THR A 42 6.35 8.72 8.73
CA THR A 42 5.32 8.65 9.77
C THR A 42 3.92 8.87 9.18
N PHE A 43 3.74 9.90 8.35
CA PHE A 43 2.48 10.17 7.68
C PHE A 43 2.05 9.02 6.76
N LEU A 44 2.97 8.47 5.95
CA LEU A 44 2.67 7.33 5.08
C LEU A 44 2.16 6.13 5.87
N GLN A 45 2.80 5.79 6.99
CA GLN A 45 2.48 4.58 7.75
C GLN A 45 1.34 4.76 8.76
N ALA A 46 1.24 5.91 9.42
CA ALA A 46 0.30 6.16 10.50
C ALA A 46 -1.01 6.84 10.04
N ASP A 47 -0.99 7.53 8.89
CA ASP A 47 -2.15 8.28 8.39
C ASP A 47 -2.65 7.75 7.04
N LEU A 48 -1.80 7.81 5.99
CA LEU A 48 -2.24 7.53 4.62
C LEU A 48 -2.53 6.04 4.38
N LYS A 49 -1.65 5.14 4.85
CA LYS A 49 -1.85 3.70 4.74
C LYS A 49 -3.17 3.27 5.40
N PRO A 50 -3.45 3.59 6.68
CA PRO A 50 -4.72 3.24 7.31
C PRO A 50 -5.94 3.78 6.57
N GLU A 51 -5.86 5.01 6.04
CA GLU A 51 -6.98 5.60 5.28
C GLU A 51 -7.23 4.86 3.95
N LEU A 52 -6.18 4.45 3.24
CA LEU A 52 -6.31 3.63 2.03
C LEU A 52 -6.85 2.23 2.35
N GLU A 53 -6.34 1.59 3.41
CA GLU A 53 -6.82 0.28 3.87
C GLU A 53 -8.29 0.33 4.30
N ARG A 54 -8.72 1.39 4.99
CA ARG A 54 -10.13 1.65 5.34
C ARG A 54 -11.03 1.72 4.11
N ARG A 55 -10.48 2.21 2.99
CA ARG A 55 -11.15 2.27 1.68
C ARG A 55 -11.00 0.97 0.87
N ARG A 56 -10.51 -0.11 1.50
CA ARG A 56 -10.28 -1.44 0.89
C ARG A 56 -9.24 -1.43 -0.24
N VAL A 57 -8.31 -0.47 -0.22
CA VAL A 57 -7.14 -0.48 -1.09
C VAL A 57 -6.06 -1.33 -0.42
N VAL A 58 -5.49 -2.28 -1.16
CA VAL A 58 -4.32 -3.06 -0.70
C VAL A 58 -3.10 -2.15 -0.77
N VAL A 59 -2.42 -1.97 0.37
CA VAL A 59 -1.24 -1.10 0.46
C VAL A 59 0.02 -1.93 0.68
N VAL A 60 0.98 -1.81 -0.23
CA VAL A 60 2.33 -2.38 -0.08
C VAL A 60 3.30 -1.26 0.26
N TYR A 61 3.86 -1.28 1.47
CA TYR A 61 4.88 -0.32 1.91
C TYR A 61 6.28 -0.92 1.76
N VAL A 62 7.20 -0.15 1.19
CA VAL A 62 8.61 -0.53 1.02
C VAL A 62 9.51 0.61 1.47
N ASP A 63 10.42 0.33 2.41
CA ASP A 63 11.49 1.26 2.80
C ASP A 63 12.78 0.89 2.07
N LEU A 64 13.07 1.61 0.98
CA LEU A 64 14.26 1.38 0.16
C LEU A 64 15.57 1.77 0.85
N TRP A 65 15.51 2.48 1.98
CA TRP A 65 16.68 2.88 2.76
C TRP A 65 16.99 1.92 3.92
N SER A 66 16.12 0.94 4.16
CA SER A 66 16.30 -0.04 5.23
C SER A 66 17.53 -0.94 5.02
N ASP A 67 17.92 -1.17 3.76
CA ASP A 67 19.11 -1.92 3.39
C ASP A 67 19.72 -1.36 2.09
N LEU A 68 20.76 -0.54 2.23
CA LEU A 68 21.44 0.11 1.12
C LEU A 68 22.32 -0.82 0.28
N GLN A 69 22.54 -2.07 0.72
CA GLN A 69 23.36 -3.05 -0.01
C GLN A 69 22.53 -3.92 -0.95
N ARG A 70 21.20 -3.92 -0.80
CA ARG A 70 20.28 -4.67 -1.66
C ARG A 70 19.82 -3.83 -2.83
N ASP A 71 19.56 -4.51 -3.94
CA ASP A 71 18.90 -3.91 -5.09
C ASP A 71 17.47 -3.43 -4.71
N PRO A 72 17.13 -2.13 -4.91
CA PRO A 72 15.81 -1.60 -4.60
C PRO A 72 14.67 -2.32 -5.32
N ALA A 73 14.89 -2.78 -6.56
CA ALA A 73 13.86 -3.49 -7.31
C ALA A 73 13.54 -4.83 -6.65
N SER A 74 14.57 -5.56 -6.20
CA SER A 74 14.41 -6.79 -5.44
C SER A 74 13.59 -6.60 -4.15
N LEU A 75 13.80 -5.51 -3.40
CA LEU A 75 13.00 -5.18 -2.22
C LEU A 75 11.51 -4.95 -2.54
N MET A 76 11.23 -4.27 -3.65
CA MET A 76 9.86 -4.03 -4.11
C MET A 76 9.18 -5.32 -4.53
N VAL A 77 9.84 -6.14 -5.36
CA VAL A 77 9.30 -7.43 -5.83
C VAL A 77 8.98 -8.35 -4.66
N GLU A 78 9.89 -8.44 -3.67
CA GLU A 78 9.68 -9.25 -2.47
C GLU A 78 8.49 -8.75 -1.64
N ALA A 79 8.33 -7.43 -1.50
CA ALA A 79 7.19 -6.85 -0.77
C ALA A 79 5.85 -7.11 -1.48
N VAL A 80 5.80 -6.92 -2.80
CA VAL A 80 4.61 -7.21 -3.61
C VAL A 80 4.29 -8.70 -3.56
N GLY A 81 5.29 -9.57 -3.75
CA GLY A 81 5.13 -11.02 -3.68
C GLY A 81 4.57 -11.48 -2.33
N ARG A 82 5.06 -10.93 -1.21
CA ARG A 82 4.52 -11.22 0.13
C ARG A 82 3.07 -10.80 0.29
N SER A 83 2.70 -9.62 -0.20
CA SER A 83 1.32 -9.15 -0.16
C SER A 83 0.38 -10.03 -1.00
N LEU A 84 0.78 -10.38 -2.23
CA LEU A 84 0.01 -11.28 -3.10
C LEU A 84 -0.21 -12.65 -2.44
N HIS A 85 0.82 -13.25 -1.85
CA HIS A 85 0.69 -14.55 -1.16
C HIS A 85 -0.29 -14.50 0.01
N GLN A 86 -0.33 -13.38 0.77
CA GLN A 86 -1.27 -13.23 1.88
C GLN A 86 -2.73 -13.21 1.39
N HIS A 87 -3.00 -12.43 0.34
CA HIS A 87 -4.36 -12.32 -0.21
C HIS A 87 -4.79 -13.58 -0.97
N LEU A 88 -3.93 -14.15 -1.82
CA LEU A 88 -4.21 -15.38 -2.55
C LEU A 88 -4.31 -16.60 -1.62
N GLY A 89 -3.46 -16.68 -0.60
CA GLY A 89 -3.52 -17.74 0.40
C GLY A 89 -4.81 -17.72 1.20
N LEU A 90 -5.35 -16.53 1.51
CA LEU A 90 -6.66 -16.37 2.15
C LEU A 90 -7.79 -16.81 1.23
N VAL A 91 -7.77 -16.40 -0.05
CA VAL A 91 -8.79 -16.81 -1.04
C VAL A 91 -8.74 -18.31 -1.28
N ALA A 92 -7.56 -18.90 -1.46
CA ALA A 92 -7.40 -20.33 -1.67
C ALA A 92 -7.84 -21.14 -0.45
N LYS A 93 -7.55 -20.68 0.78
CA LYS A 93 -8.05 -21.31 2.01
C LYS A 93 -9.56 -21.20 2.13
N GLY A 94 -10.13 -20.02 1.85
CA GLY A 94 -11.57 -19.78 1.86
C GLY A 94 -12.32 -20.65 0.85
N ALA A 95 -11.83 -20.71 -0.39
CA ALA A 95 -12.36 -21.55 -1.46
C ALA A 95 -12.34 -23.04 -1.07
N ARG A 96 -11.21 -23.51 -0.52
CA ARG A 96 -11.06 -24.90 -0.07
C ARG A 96 -11.99 -25.22 1.11
N SER A 97 -12.18 -24.30 2.06
CA SER A 97 -13.15 -24.46 3.14
C SER A 97 -14.61 -24.44 2.68
N ALA A 98 -14.89 -23.82 1.53
CA ALA A 98 -16.21 -23.78 0.91
C ALA A 98 -16.46 -24.98 -0.05
N GLY A 99 -15.54 -25.96 -0.10
CA GLY A 99 -15.68 -27.15 -0.97
C GLY A 99 -15.44 -26.87 -2.46
N LEU A 100 -14.85 -25.73 -2.80
CA LEU A 100 -14.47 -25.37 -4.17
C LEU A 100 -13.04 -25.86 -4.43
N ASP A 101 -12.89 -27.19 -4.62
CA ASP A 101 -11.60 -27.86 -4.82
C ASP A 101 -10.89 -27.49 -6.15
N SER A 102 -11.57 -26.77 -7.04
CA SER A 102 -11.08 -26.48 -8.40
C SER A 102 -11.14 -25.00 -8.80
N ILE A 103 -10.90 -24.06 -7.87
CA ILE A 103 -10.59 -22.70 -8.32
C ILE A 103 -9.13 -22.69 -8.79
N THR A 104 -8.94 -22.93 -10.09
CA THR A 104 -7.73 -22.48 -10.78
C THR A 104 -7.73 -20.96 -10.68
N VAL A 105 -6.97 -20.42 -9.72
CA VAL A 105 -6.64 -18.99 -9.73
C VAL A 105 -5.70 -18.80 -10.91
N GLY A 106 -6.30 -18.53 -12.07
CA GLY A 106 -5.62 -18.41 -13.35
C GLY A 106 -4.69 -17.21 -13.39
N GLY A 107 -3.46 -17.49 -13.84
CA GLY A 107 -2.46 -16.54 -14.33
C GLY A 107 -1.55 -15.99 -13.24
N ILE A 108 -0.24 -16.25 -13.22
CA ILE A 108 0.76 -15.72 -14.17
C ILE A 108 0.25 -15.17 -15.51
#